data_AF-A0A849EEQ3-F1
#
_entry.id   AF-A0A849EEQ3-F1
#
_cell.length_a   1.000
_cell.length_b   1.000
_cell.length_c   1.000
_cell.angle_alpha   90.00
_cell.angle_beta   90.00
_cell.angle_gamma   90.00
#
_symmetry.space_group_name_H-M   'P 1'
#
loop_
_entity.id
_entity.type
_entity.pdbx_description
1 polymer ?
#
loop_
_entity_poly.entity_id
_entity_poly.type
_entity_poly.pdbx_seq_one_letter_code
_entity_poly.pdbx_strand_id
1 'polypeptide(L)' 'ALEPGYGHVGQPARDAIMMMARQEGLFLDPVYTGKSFAGVPGLVKEGAIKPGERVLFIHTGGQPALFAYQSELEM' A
#
# COMPACT_ATOMS: atom_id res chain seq x y z
N ALA A 1 3.51 -13.48 0.20
CA ALA A 1 3.68 -12.02 0.05
C ALA A 1 3.15 -11.63 -1.33
N LEU A 2 2.63 -10.42 -1.51
CA LEU A 2 2.27 -9.95 -2.86
C LEU A 2 3.48 -10.05 -3.80
N GLU A 3 3.23 -10.40 -5.05
CA GLU A 3 4.23 -10.39 -6.11
C GLU A 3 4.95 -9.02 -6.17
N PRO A 4 6.26 -8.98 -6.44
CA PRO A 4 7.13 -10.11 -6.83
C PRO A 4 7.93 -10.70 -5.66
N GLY A 5 7.44 -10.54 -4.41
CA GLY A 5 8.11 -11.08 -3.22
C GLY A 5 8.61 -10.01 -2.24
N TYR A 6 9.40 -10.42 -1.26
CA TYR A 6 9.88 -9.54 -0.19
C TYR A 6 10.85 -8.48 -0.73
N GLY A 7 10.79 -7.24 -0.21
CA GLY A 7 11.69 -6.16 -0.60
C GLY A 7 11.48 -5.58 -2.01
N HIS A 8 10.70 -6.21 -2.88
CA HIS A 8 10.45 -5.73 -4.24
C HIS A 8 9.08 -5.07 -4.39
N VAL A 9 9.00 -4.00 -5.18
CA VAL A 9 7.79 -3.18 -5.31
C VAL A 9 7.00 -3.54 -6.58
N GLY A 10 5.97 -4.38 -6.42
CA GLY A 10 5.00 -4.67 -7.48
C GLY A 10 3.96 -3.57 -7.68
N GLN A 11 3.27 -3.59 -8.82
CA GLN A 11 2.27 -2.58 -9.19
C GLN A 11 1.20 -2.33 -8.12
N PRO A 12 0.58 -3.35 -7.48
CA PRO A 12 -0.45 -3.11 -6.47
C PRO A 12 0.04 -2.28 -5.28
N ALA A 13 1.29 -2.51 -4.85
CA ALA A 13 1.89 -1.76 -3.76
C ALA A 13 2.16 -0.30 -4.18
N ARG A 14 2.62 -0.07 -5.42
CA ARG A 14 2.82 1.28 -5.96
C ARG A 14 1.53 2.06 -6.01
N ASP A 15 0.47 1.44 -6.54
CA ASP A 15 -0.85 2.07 -6.63
C ASP A 15 -1.39 2.45 -5.25
N ALA A 16 -1.22 1.57 -4.25
CA ALA A 16 -1.59 1.83 -2.87
C ALA A 16 -0.82 3.01 -2.25
N ILE A 17 0.50 3.06 -2.44
CA ILE A 17 1.36 4.15 -1.94
C ILE A 17 0.90 5.48 -2.56
N MET A 18 0.72 5.52 -3.88
CA MET A 18 0.31 6.74 -4.58
C MET A 18 -1.12 7.17 -4.23
N MET A 19 -2.04 6.21 -4.05
CA MET A 19 -3.40 6.47 -3.62
C MET A 19 -3.41 7.16 -2.26
N MET A 20 -2.78 6.56 -1.24
CA MET A 20 -2.79 7.10 0.12
C MET A 20 -2.03 8.42 0.24
N ALA A 21 -0.91 8.56 -0.46
CA ALA A 21 -0.17 9.82 -0.47
C ALA A 21 -1.00 10.96 -1.09
N ARG A 22 -1.71 10.70 -2.20
CA ARG A 22 -2.47 11.73 -2.93
C ARG A 22 -3.83 12.05 -2.33
N GLN A 23 -4.52 11.05 -1.76
CA GLN A 23 -5.88 11.22 -1.25
C GLN A 23 -5.90 11.61 0.23
N GLU A 24 -5.02 11.02 1.04
CA GLU A 24 -5.06 11.13 2.51
C GLU A 24 -3.81 11.82 3.09
N GLY A 25 -2.78 12.08 2.28
CA GLY A 25 -1.48 12.60 2.76
C GLY A 25 -0.72 11.61 3.65
N LEU A 26 -1.05 10.30 3.58
CA LEU A 26 -0.41 9.26 4.37
C LEU A 26 0.62 8.49 3.53
N PHE A 27 1.86 8.46 4.01
CA PHE A 27 2.97 7.81 3.34
C PHE A 27 3.12 6.35 3.78
N LEU A 28 2.83 5.43 2.86
CA LEU A 28 3.08 4.01 3.02
C LEU A 28 4.47 3.64 2.48
N ASP A 29 5.12 2.66 3.11
CA ASP A 29 6.41 2.14 2.69
C ASP A 29 6.30 1.07 1.58
N PRO A 30 7.33 0.94 0.74
CA PRO A 30 7.36 -0.01 -0.39
C PRO A 30 7.43 -1.49 -0.01
N VAL A 31 7.83 -1.82 1.22
CA VAL A 31 8.09 -3.20 1.64
C VAL A 31 6.90 -3.80 2.38
N TYR A 32 6.24 -3.06 3.26
CA TYR A 32 5.18 -3.59 4.13
C TYR A 32 3.83 -2.93 3.93
N THR A 33 3.69 -1.67 4.34
CA THR A 33 2.42 -0.96 4.45
C THR A 33 1.78 -0.67 3.09
N GLY A 34 2.58 -0.43 2.04
CA GLY A 34 2.07 -0.37 0.67
C GLY A 34 1.44 -1.69 0.23
N LYS A 35 2.08 -2.82 0.56
CA LYS A 35 1.57 -4.16 0.24
C LYS A 35 0.34 -4.54 1.07
N SER A 36 0.34 -4.25 2.36
CA SER A 36 -0.82 -4.56 3.21
C SER A 36 -2.02 -3.69 2.84
N PHE A 37 -1.83 -2.40 2.54
CA PHE A 37 -2.91 -1.53 2.12
C PHE A 37 -3.45 -1.89 0.74
N ALA A 38 -2.61 -2.34 -0.20
CA ALA A 38 -3.07 -2.81 -1.52
C ALA A 38 -4.13 -3.93 -1.43
N GLY A 39 -4.13 -4.70 -0.34
CA GLY A 39 -5.17 -5.68 -0.06
C GLY A 39 -6.55 -5.06 0.20
N VAL A 40 -6.64 -3.85 0.77
CA VAL A 40 -7.92 -3.23 1.15
C VAL A 40 -8.79 -2.92 -0.08
N PRO A 41 -8.32 -2.20 -1.12
CA PRO A 41 -9.09 -2.03 -2.35
C PRO A 41 -9.43 -3.36 -3.04
N GLY A 42 -8.53 -4.35 -2.97
CA GLY A 42 -8.78 -5.70 -3.48
C GLY A 42 -9.97 -6.38 -2.79
N LEU A 43 -9.99 -6.35 -1.46
CA LEU A 43 -11.07 -6.92 -0.65
C LEU A 43 -12.41 -6.19 -0.85
N VAL A 44 -12.40 -4.87 -1.10
CA VAL A 44 -13.60 -4.13 -1.50
C VAL A 44 -14.09 -4.58 -2.88
N LYS A 45 -13.19 -4.69 -3.85
CA LYS A 45 -13.51 -5.12 -5.23
C LYS A 45 -14.07 -6.54 -5.29
N GLU A 46 -13.56 -7.44 -4.45
CA GLU A 46 -14.01 -8.83 -4.32
C GLU A 46 -15.32 -8.96 -3.52
N GLY A 47 -15.80 -7.87 -2.90
CA GLY A 47 -17.01 -7.86 -2.08
C GLY A 47 -16.84 -8.53 -0.71
N ALA A 48 -15.59 -8.81 -0.31
CA ALA A 48 -15.26 -9.30 1.04
C ALA A 48 -15.47 -8.20 2.09
N ILE A 49 -15.15 -6.94 1.74
CA ILE A 49 -15.54 -5.75 2.50
C ILE A 49 -16.77 -5.16 1.82
N LYS A 50 -17.89 -5.07 2.55
CA LYS A 50 -19.19 -4.64 2.01
C LYS A 50 -19.43 -3.14 2.24
N PRO A 51 -20.28 -2.49 1.42
CA PRO A 51 -20.68 -1.11 1.65
C PRO A 51 -21.23 -0.90 3.07
N GLY A 52 -20.70 0.10 3.77
CA GLY A 52 -21.10 0.45 5.14
C GLY A 52 -20.32 -0.25 6.25
N GLU A 53 -19.46 -1.23 5.94
CA GLU A 53 -18.57 -1.82 6.93
C GLU A 53 -17.43 -0.86 7.32
N ARG A 54 -16.97 -0.95 8.57
CA ARG A 54 -15.86 -0.14 9.09
C ARG A 54 -14.60 -0.96 9.13
N VAL A 55 -13.54 -0.43 8.51
CA VAL A 55 -12.23 -1.08 8.44
C VAL A 55 -11.22 -0.25 9.21
N LEU A 56 -10.48 -0.89 10.13
CA LEU A 56 -9.34 -0.27 10.80
C LEU A 56 -8.05 -0.78 10.17
N PHE A 57 -7.38 0.09 9.40
CA PHE A 57 -6.04 -0.20 8.90
C PHE A 57 -4.98 0.17 9.94
N ILE A 58 -4.07 -0.74 10.24
CA ILE A 58 -2.95 -0.50 11.16
C ILE A 58 -1.72 -0.08 10.35
N HIS A 59 -1.43 1.22 10.36
CA HIS A 59 -0.25 1.78 9.73
C HIS A 59 1.00 1.49 10.58
N THR A 60 1.73 0.41 10.27
CA THR A 60 2.88 -0.06 11.07
C THR A 60 4.17 0.73 10.89
N GLY A 61 4.24 1.67 9.94
CA GLY A 61 5.37 2.57 9.75
C GLY A 61 6.17 2.25 8.49
N GLY A 62 7.50 2.24 8.58
CA GLY A 62 8.40 1.92 7.46
C GLY A 62 8.78 3.08 6.54
N GLN A 63 8.21 4.28 6.76
CA GLN A 63 8.38 5.46 5.91
C GLN A 63 9.83 5.78 5.47
N PRO A 64 10.87 5.65 6.32
CA PRO A 64 12.24 5.91 5.87
C PRO A 64 12.70 5.06 4.66
N ALA A 65 12.07 3.90 4.42
CA ALA A 65 12.37 3.08 3.25
C ALA A 65 12.05 3.79 1.92
N LEU A 66 11.11 4.75 1.90
CA LEU A 66 10.80 5.51 0.68
C LEU A 66 12.04 6.15 0.04
N PHE A 67 12.95 6.68 0.87
CA PHE A 67 14.17 7.31 0.39
C PHE A 67 15.17 6.33 -0.24
N ALA A 68 15.15 5.06 0.20
CA ALA A 68 15.98 4.01 -0.39
C ALA A 68 15.41 3.47 -1.72
N TYR A 69 14.12 3.70 -1.99
CA TYR A 69 13.39 3.16 -3.14
C TYR A 69 13.01 4.23 -4.18
N GLN A 70 13.62 5.42 -4.11
CA GLN A 70 13.28 6.56 -4.97
C GLN A 70 13.31 6.18 -6.47
N SER A 71 14.38 5.52 -6.92
CA SER A 71 14.53 5.12 -8.33
C SER A 71 13.49 4.08 -8.76
N GLU A 72 13.02 3.26 -7.82
CA GLU A 72 11.98 2.30 -8.13
C GLU A 72 10.64 3.01 -8.24
N LEU A 73 10.27 3.91 -7.32
CA LEU A 73 8.93 4.48 -7.23
C LEU A 73 8.59 5.54 -8.29
N GLU A 74 9.54 5.96 -9.14
CA GLU A 74 9.38 7.01 -10.17
C GLU A 74 8.66 8.26 -9.64
N MET A 75 8.98 8.65 -8.41
CA MET A 75 8.42 9.85 -7.75
C MET A 75 9.16 11.12 -8.14
#